data_AF-A0A1N6JJ77-F1
#
_entry.id   AF-A0A1N6JJ77-F1
#
_cell.length_a   1.000
_cell.length_b   1.000
_cell.length_c   1.000
_cell.angle_alpha   90.00
_cell.angle_beta   90.00
_cell.angle_gamma   90.00
#
_symmetry.space_group_name_H-M   'P 1'
#
loop_
_entity.id
_entity.type
_entity.pdbx_description
1 polymer ?
#
loop_
_entity_poly.entity_id
_entity_poly.type
_entity_poly.pdbx_seq_one_letter_code
_entity_poly.pdbx_strand_id
1 'polypeptide(L)' 'MRRIYKNAPSPRFPTSSPVIENCIVSETVCEVRVWTDHEWQQLPLDARPYTVEYIPGLGWVGAMLKRKT' A
#
# COMPACT_ATOMS: atom_id res chain seq x y z
N MET A 1 -12.66 16.94 27.93
CA MET A 1 -12.32 15.62 27.35
C MET A 1 -12.37 15.72 25.82
N ARG A 2 -11.23 15.65 25.13
CA ARG A 2 -11.18 15.76 23.65
C ARG A 2 -11.41 14.37 23.05
N ARG A 3 -12.55 14.16 22.37
CA ARG A 3 -12.76 12.99 21.52
C ARG A 3 -11.97 13.20 20.23
N ILE A 4 -10.84 12.52 20.12
CA ILE A 4 -10.15 12.34 18.84
C ILE A 4 -11.00 11.36 18.04
N TYR A 5 -11.63 11.84 16.97
CA TYR A 5 -12.30 10.94 16.02
C TYR A 5 -11.19 10.11 15.36
N LYS A 6 -11.12 8.83 15.73
CA LYS A 6 -10.41 7.82 14.93
C LYS A 6 -11.02 7.90 13.53
N ASN A 7 -10.21 8.28 12.55
CA ASN A 7 -10.58 8.25 11.14
C ASN A 7 -10.98 6.81 10.78
N ALA A 8 -12.28 6.51 10.86
CA ALA A 8 -12.82 5.30 10.28
C ALA A 8 -12.63 5.43 8.77
N PRO A 9 -11.92 4.50 8.10
CA PRO A 9 -11.83 4.54 6.65
C PRO A 9 -13.23 4.32 6.08
N SER A 10 -13.77 5.37 5.45
CA SER A 10 -14.96 5.31 4.63
C SER A 10 -14.84 4.15 3.62
N PRO A 11 -15.90 3.37 3.33
CA PRO A 11 -15.85 2.31 2.34
C PRO A 11 -15.65 2.95 0.95
N ARG A 12 -14.39 3.13 0.57
CA ARG A 12 -14.02 3.75 -0.69
C ARG A 12 -14.18 2.72 -1.80
N PHE A 13 -15.18 2.95 -2.64
CA PHE A 13 -15.32 2.40 -3.99
C PHE A 13 -13.97 2.43 -4.74
N PRO A 14 -13.72 1.52 -5.72
CA PRO A 14 -12.41 1.33 -6.31
C PRO A 14 -12.04 2.56 -7.16
N THR A 15 -11.38 3.53 -6.54
CA THR A 15 -10.65 4.57 -7.27
C THR A 15 -9.51 3.86 -7.99
N SER A 16 -9.50 3.96 -9.31
CA SER A 16 -8.55 3.37 -10.28
C SER A 16 -7.09 3.85 -10.12
N SER A 17 -6.66 4.15 -8.90
CA SER A 17 -5.30 4.58 -8.59
C SER A 17 -4.86 3.85 -7.34
N PRO A 18 -3.67 3.22 -7.34
CA PRO A 18 -3.17 2.51 -6.19
C PRO A 18 -3.13 3.46 -4.99
N VAL A 19 -3.71 3.04 -3.88
CA VAL A 19 -3.64 3.80 -2.63
C VAL A 19 -2.20 3.70 -2.14
N ILE A 20 -1.44 4.76 -2.36
CA ILE A 20 -0.04 4.87 -1.93
C ILE A 20 -0.03 5.48 -0.52
N GLU A 21 0.15 4.66 0.50
CA GLU A 21 0.34 5.13 1.88
C GLU A 21 1.85 5.15 2.18
N ASN A 22 2.37 6.31 2.61
CA ASN A 22 3.76 6.41 3.04
C ASN A 22 3.85 5.97 4.50
N CYS A 23 4.62 4.94 4.82
CA CYS A 23 4.91 4.53 6.19
C CYS A 23 6.38 4.82 6.52
N ILE A 24 6.63 5.36 7.71
CA ILE A 24 7.99 5.57 8.21
C ILE A 24 8.30 4.38 9.11
N VAL A 25 9.24 3.53 8.68
CA VAL A 25 9.76 2.42 9.49
C VAL A 25 11.13 2.83 9.98
N SER A 26 11.23 3.19 11.27
CA SER A 26 12.44 3.77 11.86
C SER A 26 12.86 5.05 11.13
N GLU A 27 14.02 5.06 10.47
CA GLU A 27 14.56 6.21 9.71
C GLU A 27 14.31 6.10 8.20
N THR A 28 13.62 5.04 7.75
CA THR A 28 13.40 4.77 6.33
C THR A 28 11.96 5.09 5.92
N VAL A 29 11.80 5.93 4.90
CA VAL A 29 10.50 6.18 4.29
C VAL A 29 10.20 5.05 3.30
N CYS A 30 9.20 4.25 3.66
CA CYS A 30 8.67 3.19 2.82
C CYS A 30 7.34 3.64 2.20
N GLU A 31 7.10 3.15 1.00
CA GLU A 31 5.86 3.33 0.27
C GLU A 31 5.10 2.00 0.29
N VAL A 32 3.94 1.97 0.93
CA VAL A 32 3.04 0.83 0.87
C VAL A 32 2.20 0.94 -0.39
N ARG A 33 2.26 -0.09 -1.22
CA ARG A 33 1.43 -0.22 -2.42
C ARG A 33 0.51 -1.40 -2.27
N VAL A 34 -0.68 -1.24 -2.83
CA VAL A 34 -1.68 -2.29 -2.98
C VAL A 34 -1.87 -2.54 -4.47
N TRP A 35 -1.79 -3.80 -4.87
CA TRP A 35 -2.03 -4.27 -6.23
C TRP A 35 -3.23 -5.23 -6.24
N THR A 36 -4.07 -5.10 -7.25
CA THR A 36 -5.03 -6.15 -7.61
C THR A 36 -4.29 -7.39 -8.12
N ASP A 37 -4.99 -8.54 -8.20
CA ASP A 37 -4.42 -9.77 -8.75
C ASP A 37 -3.91 -9.59 -10.19
N HIS A 38 -4.63 -8.82 -11.01
CA HIS A 38 -4.23 -8.53 -12.39
C HIS A 38 -2.97 -7.65 -12.44
N GLU A 39 -2.92 -6.56 -11.66
CA GLU A 39 -1.75 -5.68 -11.60
C GLU A 39 -0.51 -6.43 -11.07
N TRP A 40 -0.69 -7.30 -10.07
CA TRP A 40 0.39 -8.10 -9.51
C TRP A 40 0.97 -9.08 -10.54
N GLN A 41 0.12 -9.74 -11.33
CA GLN A 41 0.56 -10.64 -12.39
C GLN A 41 1.34 -9.92 -13.50
N GLN A 42 0.98 -8.67 -13.79
CA GLN A 42 1.68 -7.84 -14.78
C GLN A 42 2.94 -7.16 -14.24
N LEU A 43 3.14 -7.15 -12.92
CA LEU A 43 4.28 -6.48 -12.29
C LEU A 43 5.59 -7.23 -12.59
N PRO A 44 6.60 -6.56 -13.21
CA PRO A 44 7.92 -7.13 -13.45
C PRO A 44 8.56 -7.64 -12.15
N LEU A 45 9.31 -8.74 -12.22
CA LEU A 45 9.89 -9.39 -11.03
C LEU A 45 10.84 -8.46 -10.26
N ASP A 46 11.55 -7.58 -10.95
CA ASP A 46 12.45 -6.56 -10.39
C ASP A 46 11.72 -5.36 -9.75
N ALA A 47 10.43 -5.19 -10.08
CA ALA A 47 9.56 -4.18 -9.49
C ALA A 47 8.75 -4.71 -8.30
N ARG A 48 8.83 -6.01 -7.99
CA ARG A 48 8.12 -6.60 -6.85
C ARG A 48 8.83 -6.28 -5.53
N PRO A 49 8.08 -5.95 -4.47
CA PRO A 49 8.66 -5.79 -3.14
C PRO A 49 9.23 -7.12 -2.64
N TYR A 50 10.30 -7.05 -1.84
CA TYR A 50 10.89 -8.22 -1.17
C TYR A 50 9.92 -8.87 -0.18
N THR A 51 9.05 -8.06 0.44
CA THR A 51 8.02 -8.54 1.37
C THR A 51 6.64 -8.15 0.83
N VAL A 52 5.81 -9.16 0.58
CA VAL A 52 4.45 -9.00 0.09
C VAL A 52 3.51 -9.95 0.83
N GLU A 53 2.28 -9.52 1.08
CA GLU A 53 1.21 -10.32 1.66
C GLU A 53 -0.07 -10.13 0.86
N TYR A 54 -0.84 -11.21 0.63
CA TYR A 54 -2.16 -11.11 0.02
C TYR A 54 -3.24 -10.98 1.10
N ILE A 55 -3.99 -9.88 1.06
CA ILE A 55 -5.07 -9.60 2.00
C ILE A 55 -6.42 -9.75 1.29
N PRO A 56 -7.27 -10.72 1.67
CA PRO A 56 -8.58 -10.91 1.06
C PRO A 56 -9.43 -9.64 1.08
N GLY A 57 -9.98 -9.26 -0.08
CA GLY A 57 -10.78 -8.04 -0.24
C GLY A 57 -9.97 -6.74 -0.43
N LEU A 58 -8.64 -6.79 -0.33
CA LEU A 58 -7.75 -5.65 -0.56
C LEU A 58 -6.76 -5.90 -1.72
N GLY A 59 -6.20 -7.11 -1.82
CA GLY A 59 -5.24 -7.49 -2.86
C GLY A 59 -3.84 -7.78 -2.31
N TRP A 60 -2.83 -7.73 -3.18
CA TRP A 60 -1.43 -7.87 -2.82
C TRP A 60 -0.92 -6.57 -2.20
N VAL A 61 -0.34 -6.64 -1.01
CA VAL A 61 0.17 -5.49 -0.27
C VAL A 61 1.64 -5.67 -0.03
N GLY A 62 2.43 -4.64 -0.33
CA GLY A 62 3.87 -4.69 -0.10
C GLY A 62 4.49 -3.32 0.12
N ALA A 63 5.60 -3.32 0.84
CA ALA A 63 6.36 -2.12 1.15
C ALA A 63 7.56 -2.00 0.21
N MET A 64 7.70 -0.83 -0.40
CA MET A 64 8.80 -0.46 -1.29
C MET A 64 9.62 0.64 -0.66
N LEU A 65 10.94 0.65 -0.88
CA LEU A 65 11.75 1.82 -0.51
C LEU A 65 11.37 2.99 -1.41
N LYS A 66 11.06 4.14 -0.82
CA LYS A 66 10.79 5.34 -1.59
C LYS A 66 12.09 5.79 -2.26
N ARG A 67 12.19 5.61 -3.57
CA ARG A 67 13.35 6.15 -4.33
C ARG A 67 13.34 7.67 -4.15
N LYS A 68 14.44 8.23 -3.65
CA LYS A 68 14.69 9.67 -3.72
C LYS A 68 14.82 10.02 -5.21
N THR A 69 13.81 10.66 -5.76
CA THR A 69 13.90 11.44 -7.02
C THR A 69 14.79 12.65 -6.81
#